data_AF-A0A3G3JUC4-F1
#
_entry.id   AF-A0A3G3JUC4-F1
#
_cell.length_a   1.000
_cell.length_b   1.000
_cell.length_c   1.000
_cell.angle_alpha   90.00
_cell.angle_beta   90.00
_cell.angle_gamma   90.00
#
_symmetry.space_group_name_H-M   'P 1'
#
loop_
_entity.id
_entity.type
_entity.pdbx_description
1 polymer ?
#
loop_
_entity_poly.entity_id
_entity_poly.type
_entity_poly.pdbx_seq_one_letter_code
_entity_poly.pdbx_strand_id
1 'polypeptide(L)' 'MKRMPISADTAVKLAAFMNVPLEHLMHMPQHIMLQKLAEMAMADAAQSQKKDETVSGEKPPENP' A
#
# COMPACT_ATOMS: atom_id res chain seq x y z
N MET A 1 -1.36 -26.26 9.97
CA MET A 1 -0.69 -25.00 9.57
C MET A 1 -1.70 -23.86 9.68
N LYS A 2 -1.50 -22.93 10.61
CA LYS A 2 -2.37 -21.75 10.77
C LYS A 2 -2.13 -20.83 9.57
N ARG A 3 -3.12 -20.69 8.69
CA ARG A 3 -3.03 -19.82 7.51
C ARG A 3 -2.75 -18.39 7.98
N MET A 4 -1.71 -17.78 7.43
CA MET A 4 -1.37 -16.39 7.72
C MET A 4 -2.52 -15.48 7.24
N PRO A 5 -3.03 -14.54 8.06
CA PRO A 5 -4.19 -13.73 7.69
C PRO A 5 -3.75 -12.48 6.92
N ILE A 6 -3.04 -12.65 5.81
CA ILE A 6 -2.83 -11.54 4.87
C ILE A 6 -3.90 -11.63 3.78
N SER A 7 -4.69 -10.58 3.63
CA SER A 7 -5.68 -10.48 2.58
C SER A 7 -4.98 -10.31 1.23
N ALA A 8 -5.68 -10.66 0.13
CA ALA A 8 -5.15 -10.45 -1.21
C ALA A 8 -4.79 -8.97 -1.47
N ASP A 9 -5.57 -8.04 -0.92
CA ASP A 9 -5.32 -6.60 -1.00
C ASP A 9 -4.00 -6.20 -0.32
N THR A 10 -3.74 -6.70 0.89
CA THR A 10 -2.48 -6.44 1.59
C THR A 10 -1.29 -7.03 0.85
N ALA A 11 -1.44 -8.21 0.24
CA ALA A 11 -0.38 -8.84 -0.54
C ALA A 11 -0.02 -8.02 -1.79
N VAL A 12 -1.02 -7.49 -2.52
CA VAL A 12 -0.78 -6.63 -3.68
C VAL A 12 -0.09 -5.33 -3.28
N LYS A 13 -0.53 -4.69 -2.18
CA LYS A 13 0.10 -3.47 -1.66
C LYS A 13 1.54 -3.70 -1.22
N LEU A 14 1.81 -4.82 -0.56
CA LEU A 14 3.15 -5.19 -0.11
C LEU A 14 4.08 -5.47 -1.30
N ALA A 15 3.60 -6.18 -2.32
CA ALA A 15 4.34 -6.42 -3.56
C ALA A 15 4.69 -5.10 -4.28
N ALA A 16 3.73 -4.18 -4.37
CA ALA A 16 3.93 -2.86 -4.95
C ALA A 16 4.91 -2.01 -4.12
N PHE A 17 4.78 -1.99 -2.79
CA PHE A 17 5.68 -1.26 -1.89
C PHE A 17 7.14 -1.73 -2.00
N MET A 18 7.32 -3.04 -2.10
CA MET A 18 8.65 -3.66 -2.27
C MET A 18 9.14 -3.62 -3.73
N ASN A 19 8.30 -3.18 -4.66
CA ASN A 19 8.56 -3.22 -6.11
C ASN A 19 8.98 -4.62 -6.60
N VAL A 20 8.32 -5.66 -6.07
CA VAL A 20 8.55 -7.06 -6.41
C VAL A 20 7.29 -7.70 -6.99
N PRO A 21 7.42 -8.69 -7.90
CA PRO A 21 6.26 -9.42 -8.41
C PRO A 21 5.57 -10.25 -7.32
N LEU A 22 4.24 -10.40 -7.45
CA LEU A 22 3.40 -11.11 -6.47
C LEU A 22 3.79 -12.59 -6.34
N GLU A 23 4.24 -13.20 -7.44
CA GLU A 23 4.76 -14.56 -7.49
C GLU A 23 5.96 -14.71 -6.54
N HIS A 24 6.84 -13.71 -6.52
CA HIS A 24 8.01 -13.69 -5.64
C HIS A 24 7.61 -13.51 -4.18
N LEU A 25 6.55 -12.72 -3.92
CA LEU A 25 5.99 -12.57 -2.59
C LEU A 25 5.43 -13.91 -2.08
N MET A 26 4.79 -14.73 -2.93
CA MET A 26 4.27 -16.04 -2.53
C MET A 26 5.36 -17.06 -2.15
N HIS A 27 6.55 -16.92 -2.72
CA HIS A 27 7.71 -17.74 -2.35
C HIS A 27 8.52 -17.18 -1.18
N MET A 28 8.18 -15.98 -0.71
CA MET A 28 8.95 -15.28 0.30
C MET A 28 8.75 -15.90 1.70
N PRO A 29 9.79 -15.96 2.55
CA PRO A 29 9.63 -16.43 3.92
C PRO A 29 8.71 -15.53 4.74
N GLN A 30 7.88 -16.15 5.59
CA GLN A 30 6.87 -15.47 6.42
C GLN A 30 7.44 -14.36 7.32
N HIS A 31 8.62 -14.56 7.91
CA HIS A 31 9.22 -13.56 8.80
C HIS A 31 9.68 -12.30 8.05
N ILE A 32 10.09 -12.43 6.78
CA ILE A 32 10.44 -11.29 5.93
C ILE A 32 9.18 -10.49 5.59
N MET A 33 8.07 -11.16 5.26
CA MET A 33 6.81 -10.48 5.02
C MET A 33 6.36 -9.66 6.23
N LEU A 34 6.52 -10.19 7.46
CA LEU A 34 6.18 -9.48 8.70
C LEU A 34 7.05 -8.24 8.92
N GLN A 35 8.36 -8.34 8.68
CA GLN A 35 9.27 -7.19 8.76
C GLN A 35 8.85 -6.10 7.76
N LYS A 36 8.53 -6.49 6.53
CA LYS A 36 8.13 -5.55 5.47
C LYS A 36 6.76 -4.93 5.70
N LEU A 37 5.83 -5.68 6.29
CA LEU A 37 4.54 -5.17 6.72
C LEU A 37 4.69 -4.12 7.84
N ALA A 38 5.62 -4.34 8.78
CA ALA A 38 5.96 -3.34 9.79
C ALA A 38 6.59 -2.08 9.17
N GLU A 39 7.54 -2.24 8.25
CA GLU A 39 8.14 -1.11 7.50
C GLU A 39 7.08 -0.30 6.75
N MET A 40 6.15 -0.97 6.06
CA MET A 40 5.06 -0.33 5.32
C MET A 40 4.11 0.43 6.26
N ALA A 41 3.72 -0.16 7.40
CA ALA A 41 2.85 0.50 8.38
C ALA A 41 3.50 1.76 8.99
N MET A 42 4.81 1.74 9.24
CA MET A 42 5.56 2.91 9.70
C MET A 42 5.66 3.99 8.61
N ALA A 43 5.84 3.59 7.35
CA ALA A 43 5.88 4.53 6.22
C ALA A 43 4.52 5.19 5.96
N ASP A 44 3.41 4.46 6.08
CA ASP A 44 2.05 4.99 5.88
C ASP A 44 1.67 6.02 6.97
N ALA A 45 2.09 5.76 8.22
CA ALA A 45 1.94 6.71 9.33
C ALA A 45 2.73 8.01 9.09
N ALA A 46 3.89 7.93 8.43
CA ALA A 46 4.70 9.09 8.07
C ALA A 46 4.19 9.82 6.81
N GLN A 47 3.60 9.11 5.84
CA GLN A 47 3.09 9.69 4.59
C GLN A 47 1.69 10.31 4.68
N SER A 48 0.92 10.02 5.73
CA SER A 48 -0.42 10.60 5.95
C SER A 48 -0.44 12.13 6.17
N GLN A 49 0.71 12.82 6.15
CA GLN A 49 0.76 14.29 6.17
C GLN A 49 0.96 14.95 4.78
N LYS A 50 1.05 14.19 3.67
CA LYS A 50 1.36 14.76 2.33
C LYS A 50 0.38 14.43 1.19
N LYS A 51 -0.79 13.85 1.47
CA LYS A 51 -1.80 13.49 0.45
C LYS A 51 -3.14 14.23 0.62
N ASP A 52 -3.10 15.52 0.96
CA ASP A 52 -4.24 16.43 0.86
C ASP A 52 -3.87 17.68 0.06
N GLU A 53 -3.30 17.48 -1.14
CA GLU A 53 -3.01 18.57 -2.07
C GLU A 53 -2.84 17.97 -3.48
N THR A 54 -3.95 17.58 -4.14
CA THR A 54 -4.00 17.43 -5.62
C THR A 54 -5.42 17.30 -6.20
N VAL A 55 -6.49 17.61 -5.46
CA VAL A 55 -7.81 17.86 -6.08
C VAL A 55 -8.14 19.35 -5.91
N SER A 56 -7.47 20.16 -6.72
CA SER A 56 -7.86 21.55 -6.96
C SER A 56 -8.02 21.73 -8.47
N GLY A 57 -9.19 22.23 -8.88
CA GLY A 57 -9.58 22.55 -10.26
C GLY A 57 -10.40 21.43 -10.92
N GLU A 58 -11.68 21.55 -11.25
CA GLU A 58 -12.43 22.70 -11.76
C GLU A 58 -13.94 22.52 -11.47
N LYS A 59 -14.61 23.57 -10.99
CA LYS A 59 -16.07 23.76 -11.14
C LYS A 59 -16.36 25.26 -11.00
N PRO A 60 -17.36 25.85 -11.68
CA PRO A 60 -17.78 25.81 -13.10
C PRO A 60 -17.69 27.22 -13.74
N PRO A 61 -17.84 27.41 -15.07
CA PRO A 61 -18.32 28.70 -15.58
C PRO A 61 -19.85 28.73 -15.64
N GLU A 62 -20.35 29.81 -15.07
CA GLU A 62 -21.72 30.27 -14.93
C GLU A 62 -22.34 30.67 -16.29
N ASN A 63 -23.63 30.34 -16.45
CA ASN A 63 -24.66 31.04 -17.25
C ASN A 63 -24.66 30.97 -18.80
N PRO A 64 -25.72 31.41 -19.52
CA PRO A 64 -26.77 32.42 -19.20
C PRO A 64 -28.13 31.92 -18.68
#